data_AF-A0AAP2TQ91-F1
#
_entry.id   AF-A0AAP2TQ91-F1
#
_cell.length_a   1.000
_cell.length_b   1.000
_cell.length_c   1.000
_cell.angle_alpha   90.00
_cell.angle_beta   90.00
_cell.angle_gamma   90.00
#
_symmetry.space_group_name_H-M   'P 1'
#
loop_
_entity.id
_entity.type
_entity.pdbx_description
1 polymer ?
#
loop_
_entity_poly.entity_id
_entity_poly.type
_entity_poly.pdbx_seq_one_letter_code
_entity_poly.pdbx_strand_id
1 'polypeptide(L)'
;MNKLISKYWLALVALVSVCMFSACSSDDDAVTPVFPQVQTIAGAAGDVKEFTFDANESWSLSSNKIWCKIAQNDAEKGFVINGTAGKQTVKVTLTDDDASKDLSVAQLNLKMGGQEVTIAEIHRSAAGYELKVYVRTSPDADPIDITETGIEAGYNKYSKFYVESNFRFAVTNTPEWVELEGGFMVGVPNKQVAGGVMFKEGVKNAKYAIDKSEGESITFASQNGKAEVTIPVYYNGMASDDINIEHPTKTPWAVWTVSLDGKLFTQNSSNLTGESSNDFTYHDYLPFPIKVLNDDIQLVVFEKDDKGLKEDQTGAVQLKGEKGNMKLTVAPLTSGSRKFVAYALPKAVYESLENGLDDMLDNNFTEVKTDYDRYFLLELEQKENKAEAGDESAAPIIKLMNYLDVACTKDVNGMYKEVASSFLNYNGDEIYVASAEVGSSLTVNPNIKDWDPTTMMETGYLYMIGSDGKEIVPEPNMDENNNWVFSFLLPETAPVFMAFQDNGKVVKVLVVEPTYNKSKKHTSIRKIRK
;
A
#
# COMPACT_ATOMS: atom_id res chain seq x y z
N MET A 1 -50.08 5.33 -18.61
CA MET A 1 -50.32 4.72 -17.28
C MET A 1 -49.69 3.33 -17.24
N ASN A 2 -48.71 3.19 -16.36
CA ASN A 2 -48.16 1.97 -15.72
C ASN A 2 -47.71 0.80 -16.61
N LYS A 3 -46.44 0.84 -17.06
CA LYS A 3 -45.66 -0.38 -17.34
C LYS A 3 -45.14 -0.93 -16.01
N LEU A 4 -45.76 -2.00 -15.55
CA LEU A 4 -45.27 -2.82 -14.44
C LEU A 4 -43.91 -3.40 -14.82
N ILE A 5 -42.88 -3.01 -14.06
CA ILE A 5 -41.56 -3.61 -14.05
C ILE A 5 -41.72 -5.03 -13.50
N SER A 6 -41.66 -6.02 -14.38
CA SER A 6 -41.67 -7.44 -14.03
C SER A 6 -40.34 -7.77 -13.32
N LYS A 7 -40.40 -7.85 -12.00
CA LYS A 7 -39.35 -8.31 -11.08
C LYS A 7 -39.07 -9.83 -11.18
N TYR A 8 -39.17 -10.43 -12.37
CA TYR A 8 -38.99 -11.88 -12.57
C TYR A 8 -37.98 -12.21 -13.67
N TRP A 9 -36.77 -11.65 -13.56
CA TRP A 9 -35.60 -12.15 -14.31
C TRP A 9 -34.36 -12.37 -13.40
N LEU A 10 -34.55 -12.38 -12.09
CA LEU A 10 -33.53 -12.73 -11.09
C LEU A 10 -34.02 -13.93 -10.27
N ALA A 11 -34.25 -15.06 -10.95
CA ALA A 11 -34.49 -16.36 -10.32
C ALA A 11 -34.41 -17.49 -11.37
N LEU A 12 -33.21 -17.73 -11.92
CA LEU A 12 -32.93 -19.00 -12.63
C LEU A 12 -31.47 -19.41 -12.48
N VAL A 13 -30.97 -19.41 -11.25
CA VAL A 13 -29.76 -20.14 -10.84
C VAL A 13 -30.06 -20.80 -9.49
N ALA A 14 -30.93 -21.81 -9.49
CA ALA A 14 -31.15 -22.71 -8.36
C ALA A 14 -32.06 -23.88 -8.76
N LEU A 15 -31.51 -24.91 -9.40
CA LEU A 15 -31.80 -26.34 -9.18
C LEU A 15 -31.06 -27.13 -10.28
N VAL A 16 -29.87 -27.64 -9.97
CA VAL A 16 -29.39 -28.86 -10.64
C VAL A 16 -29.62 -29.98 -9.63
N SER A 17 -30.62 -30.78 -9.97
CA SER A 17 -31.12 -31.93 -9.22
C SER A 17 -30.04 -32.98 -9.01
N VAL A 18 -29.89 -33.41 -7.76
CA VAL A 18 -29.28 -34.69 -7.40
C VAL A 18 -30.13 -35.80 -8.03
N CYS A 19 -29.57 -36.49 -9.02
CA CYS A 19 -29.97 -37.84 -9.39
C CYS A 19 -28.70 -38.69 -9.48
N MET A 20 -28.45 -39.48 -8.43
CA MET A 20 -27.49 -40.60 -8.48
C MET A 20 -28.13 -41.81 -9.18
N PHE A 21 -27.26 -42.78 -9.49
CA PHE A 21 -27.43 -44.09 -10.17
C PHE A 21 -27.18 -44.01 -11.68
N SER A 22 -26.20 -44.71 -12.27
CA SER A 22 -25.42 -45.88 -11.84
C SER A 22 -24.09 -45.97 -12.62
N ALA A 23 -23.06 -46.47 -11.95
CA ALA A 23 -21.69 -46.64 -12.43
C ALA A 23 -21.55 -47.62 -13.63
N CYS A 24 -20.76 -47.18 -14.61
CA CYS A 24 -19.82 -47.97 -15.43
C CYS A 24 -18.69 -46.99 -15.80
N SER A 25 -17.64 -46.86 -14.98
CA SER A 25 -16.39 -47.62 -15.10
C SER A 25 -15.67 -47.44 -16.45
N SER A 26 -15.02 -46.30 -16.58
CA SER A 26 -13.67 -46.19 -17.12
C SER A 26 -13.10 -44.87 -16.60
N ASP A 27 -12.08 -44.98 -15.72
CA ASP A 27 -11.24 -43.88 -15.25
C ASP A 27 -10.58 -43.21 -16.47
N ASP A 28 -11.25 -42.21 -17.03
CA ASP A 28 -10.59 -41.10 -17.72
C ASP A 28 -10.73 -39.90 -16.78
N ASP A 29 -9.62 -39.19 -16.54
CA ASP A 29 -9.59 -37.87 -15.91
C ASP A 29 -10.38 -36.87 -16.77
N ALA A 30 -11.71 -37.00 -16.82
CA ALA A 30 -12.58 -36.15 -17.61
C ALA A 30 -12.58 -34.76 -16.97
N VAL A 31 -11.93 -33.80 -17.64
CA VAL A 31 -11.92 -32.42 -17.16
C VAL A 31 -13.34 -31.89 -17.30
N THR A 32 -13.90 -31.34 -16.22
CA THR A 32 -15.25 -30.80 -16.26
C THR A 32 -15.23 -29.51 -17.10
N PRO A 33 -16.06 -29.36 -18.15
CA PRO A 33 -16.04 -28.17 -19.00
C PRO A 33 -16.44 -26.92 -18.21
N VAL A 34 -15.66 -25.85 -18.34
CA VAL A 34 -15.90 -24.55 -17.72
C VAL A 34 -16.19 -23.53 -18.82
N PHE A 35 -17.40 -22.98 -18.84
CA PHE A 35 -17.81 -22.00 -19.85
C PHE A 35 -17.57 -20.57 -19.37
N PRO A 36 -17.11 -19.66 -20.25
CA PRO A 36 -17.00 -18.24 -19.95
C PRO A 36 -18.38 -17.58 -19.84
N GLN A 37 -18.41 -16.37 -19.27
CA GLN A 37 -19.60 -15.53 -19.27
C GLN A 37 -19.93 -15.03 -20.68
N VAL A 38 -21.22 -14.79 -20.95
CA VAL A 38 -21.66 -14.26 -22.23
C VAL A 38 -21.13 -12.83 -22.45
N GLN A 39 -20.52 -12.58 -23.61
CA GLN A 39 -20.04 -11.26 -24.02
C GLN A 39 -20.92 -10.68 -25.13
N THR A 40 -21.12 -9.36 -25.14
CA THR A 40 -21.86 -8.67 -26.20
C THR A 40 -20.89 -7.86 -27.05
N ILE A 41 -20.87 -8.10 -28.37
CA ILE A 41 -20.04 -7.38 -29.34
C ILE A 41 -20.96 -6.76 -30.37
N ALA A 42 -20.82 -5.46 -30.63
CA ALA A 42 -21.69 -4.74 -31.55
C ALA A 42 -20.93 -3.98 -32.64
N GLY A 43 -21.46 -3.98 -33.85
CA GLY A 43 -20.82 -3.33 -34.99
C GLY A 43 -21.76 -3.11 -36.16
N ALA A 44 -21.25 -2.42 -37.17
CA ALA A 44 -21.94 -2.24 -38.44
C ALA A 44 -21.77 -3.47 -39.34
N ALA A 45 -22.62 -3.57 -40.37
CA ALA A 45 -22.40 -4.54 -41.43
C ALA A 45 -21.12 -4.16 -42.21
N GLY A 46 -20.24 -5.13 -42.42
CA GLY A 46 -18.88 -4.95 -42.95
C GLY A 46 -17.79 -5.08 -41.88
N ASP A 47 -18.11 -4.86 -40.60
CA ASP A 47 -17.13 -4.86 -39.52
C ASP A 47 -16.48 -6.25 -39.31
N VAL A 48 -15.21 -6.21 -38.93
CA VAL A 48 -14.49 -7.35 -38.35
C VAL A 48 -14.13 -7.01 -36.91
N LYS A 49 -14.59 -7.84 -35.97
CA LYS A 49 -14.36 -7.69 -34.54
C LYS A 49 -13.53 -8.86 -34.02
N GLU A 50 -12.81 -8.65 -32.93
CA GLU A 50 -12.14 -9.74 -32.21
C GLU A 50 -13.01 -10.22 -31.05
N PHE A 51 -13.01 -11.53 -30.82
CA PHE A 51 -13.69 -12.16 -29.70
C PHE A 51 -12.72 -13.12 -29.00
N THR A 52 -12.53 -12.93 -27.70
CA THR A 52 -11.59 -13.72 -26.89
C THR A 52 -12.33 -14.48 -25.80
N PHE A 53 -11.97 -15.75 -25.62
CA PHE A 53 -12.54 -16.62 -24.61
C PHE A 53 -11.54 -17.68 -24.14
N ASP A 54 -11.73 -18.17 -22.92
CA ASP A 54 -10.97 -19.29 -22.38
C ASP A 54 -11.76 -20.59 -22.53
N ALA A 55 -11.08 -21.64 -22.97
CA ALA A 55 -11.60 -23.00 -23.01
C ALA A 55 -10.66 -23.93 -22.24
N ASN A 56 -11.18 -24.74 -21.32
CA ASN A 56 -10.35 -25.65 -20.52
C ASN A 56 -10.18 -27.04 -21.15
N GLU A 57 -10.85 -27.30 -22.28
CA GLU A 57 -10.76 -28.54 -23.06
C GLU A 57 -10.84 -28.22 -24.56
N SER A 58 -10.74 -29.26 -25.40
CA SER A 58 -11.04 -29.15 -26.83
C SER A 58 -12.48 -28.71 -27.07
N TRP A 59 -12.66 -27.83 -28.06
CA TRP A 59 -13.91 -27.09 -28.20
C TRP A 59 -14.33 -26.93 -29.66
N SER A 60 -15.62 -26.61 -29.86
CA SER A 60 -16.21 -26.21 -31.13
C SER A 60 -17.04 -24.94 -30.93
N LEU A 61 -16.77 -23.88 -31.69
CA LEU A 61 -17.53 -22.62 -31.66
C LEU A 61 -18.35 -22.51 -32.93
N SER A 62 -19.65 -22.22 -32.81
CA SER A 62 -20.55 -22.08 -33.95
C SER A 62 -21.36 -20.79 -33.91
N SER A 63 -21.68 -20.23 -35.09
CA SER A 63 -22.55 -19.07 -35.27
C SER A 63 -23.93 -19.50 -35.77
N ASN A 64 -25.01 -18.96 -35.19
CA ASN A 64 -26.38 -19.28 -35.59
C ASN A 64 -26.97 -18.37 -36.69
N LYS A 65 -26.21 -17.41 -37.23
CA LYS A 65 -26.64 -16.53 -38.33
C LYS A 65 -25.64 -16.54 -39.48
N ILE A 66 -26.17 -16.61 -40.70
CA ILE A 66 -25.37 -16.66 -41.95
C ILE A 66 -24.52 -15.41 -42.19
N TRP A 67 -24.90 -14.28 -41.62
CA TRP A 67 -24.14 -13.04 -41.75
C TRP A 67 -23.00 -12.93 -40.73
N CYS A 68 -22.99 -13.76 -39.69
CA CYS A 68 -21.96 -13.76 -38.66
C CYS A 68 -20.99 -14.90 -38.94
N LYS A 69 -19.86 -14.57 -39.57
CA LYS A 69 -18.81 -15.54 -39.92
C LYS A 69 -17.66 -15.46 -38.93
N ILE A 70 -17.07 -16.59 -38.58
CA ILE A 70 -15.99 -16.71 -37.60
C ILE A 70 -14.75 -17.31 -38.26
N ALA A 71 -13.56 -16.87 -37.83
CA ALA A 71 -12.28 -17.34 -38.31
C ALA A 71 -11.24 -17.35 -37.19
N GLN A 72 -10.29 -18.29 -37.26
CA GLN A 72 -9.15 -18.38 -36.35
C GLN A 72 -7.85 -18.38 -37.17
N ASN A 73 -6.81 -17.70 -36.70
CA ASN A 73 -5.47 -17.68 -37.33
C ASN A 73 -5.47 -17.35 -38.83
N ASP A 74 -6.30 -16.40 -39.26
CA ASP A 74 -6.46 -15.99 -40.67
C ASP A 74 -6.90 -17.10 -41.64
N ALA A 75 -7.47 -18.19 -41.12
CA ALA A 75 -8.12 -19.22 -41.92
C ALA A 75 -9.39 -18.69 -42.63
N GLU A 76 -9.92 -19.48 -43.56
CA GLU A 76 -11.18 -19.14 -44.25
C GLU A 76 -12.33 -18.89 -43.28
N LYS A 77 -13.12 -17.85 -43.57
CA LYS A 77 -14.29 -17.47 -42.78
C LYS A 77 -15.35 -18.58 -42.85
N GLY A 78 -15.67 -19.17 -41.70
CA GLY A 78 -16.65 -20.25 -41.57
C GLY A 78 -17.81 -19.91 -40.63
N PHE A 79 -18.64 -20.92 -40.36
CA PHE A 79 -19.71 -20.86 -39.35
C PHE A 79 -19.42 -21.72 -38.12
N VAL A 80 -18.44 -22.61 -38.24
CA VAL A 80 -17.99 -23.52 -37.19
C VAL A 80 -16.47 -23.58 -37.25
N ILE A 81 -15.82 -23.38 -36.11
CA ILE A 81 -14.37 -23.56 -35.94
C ILE A 81 -14.13 -24.41 -34.69
N ASN A 82 -12.98 -25.07 -34.65
CA ASN A 82 -12.62 -25.96 -33.55
C ASN A 82 -11.21 -25.64 -33.09
N GLY A 83 -10.93 -25.89 -31.81
CA GLY A 83 -9.60 -25.70 -31.26
C GLY A 83 -9.37 -26.57 -30.02
N THR A 84 -8.19 -26.39 -29.44
CA THR A 84 -7.76 -27.06 -28.20
C THR A 84 -7.93 -26.14 -27.01
N ALA A 85 -7.76 -26.67 -25.80
CA ALA A 85 -7.77 -25.89 -24.57
C ALA A 85 -6.76 -24.71 -24.60
N GLY A 86 -7.05 -23.68 -23.82
CA GLY A 86 -6.28 -22.44 -23.69
C GLY A 86 -7.11 -21.20 -24.05
N LYS A 87 -6.50 -20.03 -23.88
CA LYS A 87 -7.06 -18.74 -24.29
C LYS A 87 -7.10 -18.66 -25.82
N GLN A 88 -8.28 -18.36 -26.37
CA GLN A 88 -8.54 -18.30 -27.82
C GLN A 88 -8.94 -16.88 -28.21
N THR A 89 -8.41 -16.38 -29.32
CA THR A 89 -8.88 -15.15 -29.97
C THR A 89 -9.31 -15.47 -31.40
N VAL A 90 -10.54 -15.10 -31.76
CA VAL A 90 -11.15 -15.36 -33.07
C VAL A 90 -11.66 -14.07 -33.69
N LYS A 91 -11.64 -14.00 -35.02
CA LYS A 91 -12.21 -12.87 -35.77
C LYS A 91 -13.66 -13.17 -36.10
N VAL A 92 -14.55 -12.25 -35.76
CA VAL A 92 -15.99 -12.28 -36.06
C VAL A 92 -16.25 -11.23 -37.15
N THR A 93 -16.61 -11.69 -38.35
CA THR A 93 -17.03 -10.82 -39.45
C THR A 93 -18.54 -10.69 -39.48
N LEU A 94 -19.03 -9.46 -39.40
CA LEU A 94 -20.42 -9.10 -39.64
C LEU A 94 -20.54 -8.79 -41.13
N THR A 95 -21.04 -9.71 -41.96
CA THR A 95 -21.10 -9.48 -43.41
C THR A 95 -22.05 -8.34 -43.76
N ASP A 96 -21.74 -7.65 -44.85
CA ASP A 96 -22.57 -6.63 -45.50
C ASP A 96 -23.76 -7.22 -46.28
N ASP A 97 -23.71 -8.51 -46.60
CA ASP A 97 -24.81 -9.28 -47.20
C ASP A 97 -26.14 -9.08 -46.44
N ASP A 98 -27.17 -8.69 -47.20
CA ASP A 98 -28.55 -8.48 -46.72
C ASP A 98 -28.60 -7.69 -45.40
N ALA A 99 -27.96 -6.51 -45.40
CA ALA A 99 -27.94 -5.62 -44.25
C ALA A 99 -29.38 -5.24 -43.82
N SER A 100 -29.72 -5.60 -42.59
CA SER A 100 -31.07 -5.44 -42.03
C SER A 100 -31.45 -3.98 -41.80
N LYS A 101 -32.75 -3.66 -41.83
CA LYS A 101 -33.30 -2.34 -41.44
C LYS A 101 -33.53 -2.19 -39.93
N ASP A 102 -33.34 -3.29 -39.19
CA ASP A 102 -33.43 -3.40 -37.74
C ASP A 102 -32.17 -4.07 -37.19
N LEU A 103 -31.89 -3.85 -35.90
CA LEU A 103 -30.81 -4.53 -35.20
C LEU A 103 -31.00 -6.07 -35.33
N SER A 104 -29.93 -6.79 -35.65
CA SER A 104 -29.95 -8.25 -35.77
C SER A 104 -28.92 -8.86 -34.83
N VAL A 105 -29.29 -9.93 -34.13
CA VAL A 105 -28.41 -10.61 -33.18
C VAL A 105 -28.07 -12.01 -33.67
N ALA A 106 -26.78 -12.35 -33.65
CA ALA A 106 -26.26 -13.71 -33.79
C ALA A 106 -25.72 -14.19 -32.44
N GLN A 107 -25.85 -15.48 -32.17
CA GLN A 107 -25.30 -16.12 -30.98
C GLN A 107 -24.13 -17.01 -31.39
N LEU A 108 -23.03 -16.90 -30.65
CA LEU A 108 -21.90 -17.80 -30.76
C LEU A 108 -22.01 -18.86 -29.66
N ASN A 109 -22.18 -20.12 -30.07
CA ASN A 109 -22.36 -21.26 -29.17
C ASN A 109 -21.06 -22.05 -29.09
N LEU A 110 -20.52 -22.18 -27.87
CA LEU A 110 -19.36 -22.98 -27.56
C LEU A 110 -19.81 -24.36 -27.10
N LYS A 111 -19.22 -25.40 -27.69
CA LYS A 111 -19.43 -26.80 -27.33
C LYS A 111 -18.15 -27.39 -26.74
N MET A 112 -18.23 -27.91 -25.51
CA MET A 112 -17.14 -28.54 -24.75
C MET A 112 -17.70 -29.66 -23.87
N GLY A 113 -16.97 -30.77 -23.71
CA GLY A 113 -17.39 -31.89 -22.84
C GLY A 113 -18.80 -32.44 -23.12
N GLY A 114 -19.26 -32.35 -24.39
CA GLY A 114 -20.63 -32.74 -24.79
C GLY A 114 -21.74 -31.74 -24.44
N GLN A 115 -21.44 -30.63 -23.77
CA GLN A 115 -22.37 -29.53 -23.47
C GLN A 115 -22.22 -28.38 -24.47
N GLU A 116 -23.28 -27.61 -24.70
CA GLU A 116 -23.29 -26.44 -25.59
C GLU A 116 -23.94 -25.23 -24.90
N VAL A 117 -23.26 -24.08 -24.92
CA VAL A 117 -23.67 -22.84 -24.25
C VAL A 117 -23.39 -21.64 -25.14
N THR A 118 -24.29 -20.65 -25.18
CA THR A 118 -24.03 -19.37 -25.83
C THR A 118 -23.05 -18.54 -25.00
N ILE A 119 -21.91 -18.16 -25.61
CA ILE A 119 -20.85 -17.40 -24.94
C ILE A 119 -20.64 -16.01 -25.54
N ALA A 120 -21.28 -15.69 -26.66
CA ALA A 120 -21.34 -14.32 -27.16
C ALA A 120 -22.62 -14.01 -27.92
N GLU A 121 -23.06 -12.76 -27.83
CA GLU A 121 -24.11 -12.16 -28.65
C GLU A 121 -23.49 -11.08 -29.55
N ILE A 122 -23.57 -11.29 -30.86
CA ILE A 122 -23.05 -10.39 -31.88
C ILE A 122 -24.21 -9.56 -32.40
N HIS A 123 -24.16 -8.26 -32.18
CA HIS A 123 -25.19 -7.30 -32.55
C HIS A 123 -24.78 -6.56 -33.83
N ARG A 124 -25.44 -6.87 -34.94
CA ARG A 124 -25.26 -6.15 -36.21
C ARG A 124 -26.27 -5.02 -36.30
N SER A 125 -25.76 -3.79 -36.29
CA SER A 125 -26.54 -2.56 -36.45
C SER A 125 -27.35 -2.55 -37.74
N ALA A 126 -28.51 -1.88 -37.70
CA ALA A 126 -29.29 -1.60 -38.89
C ALA A 126 -28.47 -0.78 -39.92
N ALA A 127 -28.72 -1.00 -41.21
CA ALA A 127 -28.06 -0.29 -42.29
C ALA A 127 -28.25 1.24 -42.17
N GLY A 128 -27.18 1.98 -42.45
CA GLY A 128 -27.17 3.45 -42.47
C GLY A 128 -26.92 4.13 -41.12
N TYR A 129 -26.64 3.38 -40.05
CA TYR A 129 -26.19 3.93 -38.78
C TYR A 129 -24.66 3.96 -38.76
N GLU A 130 -24.10 5.15 -38.54
CA GLU A 130 -22.66 5.34 -38.49
C GLU A 130 -22.28 6.09 -37.21
N LEU A 131 -21.29 5.57 -36.50
CA LEU A 131 -20.66 6.19 -35.34
C LEU A 131 -19.15 6.02 -35.47
N LYS A 132 -18.42 7.10 -35.23
CA LYS A 132 -16.98 7.13 -35.24
C LYS A 132 -16.44 7.75 -33.95
N VAL A 133 -15.32 7.22 -33.50
CA VAL A 133 -14.61 7.71 -32.32
C VAL A 133 -13.25 8.21 -32.74
N TYR A 134 -12.85 9.35 -32.20
CA TYR A 134 -11.62 10.05 -32.56
C TYR A 134 -10.82 10.47 -31.34
N VAL A 135 -9.51 10.58 -31.53
CA VAL A 135 -8.60 11.30 -30.61
C VAL A 135 -7.91 12.43 -31.35
N ARG A 136 -7.36 13.39 -30.59
CA ARG A 136 -6.53 14.48 -31.10
C ARG A 136 -5.26 14.54 -30.27
N THR A 137 -4.11 14.68 -30.92
CA THR A 137 -2.81 14.82 -30.24
C THR A 137 -2.56 16.25 -29.75
N SER A 138 -3.26 17.22 -30.32
CA SER A 138 -3.29 18.62 -29.88
C SER A 138 -4.62 19.28 -30.31
N PRO A 139 -4.98 20.46 -29.78
CA PRO A 139 -6.22 21.15 -30.16
C PRO A 139 -6.38 21.39 -31.67
N ASP A 140 -5.26 21.64 -32.36
CA ASP A 140 -5.23 21.96 -33.80
C ASP A 140 -4.88 20.75 -34.69
N ALA A 141 -4.57 19.59 -34.10
CA ALA A 141 -4.25 18.39 -34.85
C ALA A 141 -5.50 17.80 -35.54
N ASP A 142 -5.26 17.17 -36.70
CA ASP A 142 -6.27 16.41 -37.40
C ASP A 142 -6.77 15.23 -36.53
N PRO A 143 -8.08 14.94 -36.53
CA PRO A 143 -8.64 13.86 -35.74
C PRO A 143 -8.19 12.50 -36.27
N ILE A 144 -7.75 11.61 -35.37
CA ILE A 144 -7.37 10.24 -35.68
C ILE A 144 -8.56 9.34 -35.36
N ASP A 145 -9.07 8.61 -36.37
CA ASP A 145 -10.16 7.64 -36.18
C ASP A 145 -9.63 6.42 -35.42
N ILE A 146 -10.23 6.17 -34.25
CA ILE A 146 -9.89 5.07 -33.35
C ILE A 146 -11.06 4.09 -33.16
N THR A 147 -12.05 4.13 -34.06
CA THR A 147 -13.25 3.27 -33.98
C THR A 147 -12.88 1.79 -33.95
N GLU A 148 -11.83 1.40 -34.69
CA GLU A 148 -11.30 0.03 -34.71
C GLU A 148 -10.16 -0.19 -33.73
N THR A 149 -9.29 0.81 -33.53
CA THR A 149 -8.09 0.65 -32.69
C THR A 149 -8.40 0.76 -31.20
N GLY A 150 -9.54 1.31 -30.80
CA GLY A 150 -10.00 1.36 -29.42
C GLY A 150 -9.57 2.62 -28.66
N ILE A 151 -10.16 2.79 -27.48
CA ILE A 151 -9.96 3.94 -26.59
C ILE A 151 -8.96 3.57 -25.50
N GLU A 152 -7.93 4.38 -25.33
CA GLU A 152 -6.97 4.24 -24.24
C GLU A 152 -7.46 4.96 -22.98
N ALA A 153 -7.58 4.23 -21.87
CA ALA A 153 -7.83 4.84 -20.56
C ALA A 153 -6.56 5.51 -20.01
N GLY A 154 -6.70 6.70 -19.42
CA GLY A 154 -5.60 7.35 -18.69
C GLY A 154 -5.50 6.86 -17.24
N TYR A 155 -4.33 6.99 -16.59
CA TYR A 155 -4.14 6.49 -15.21
C TYR A 155 -4.74 7.42 -14.12
N ASN A 156 -4.37 8.70 -14.16
CA ASN A 156 -4.75 9.72 -13.15
C ASN A 156 -5.38 10.98 -13.77
N LYS A 157 -5.55 10.95 -15.09
CA LYS A 157 -6.13 12.01 -15.91
C LYS A 157 -6.98 11.32 -16.97
N TYR A 158 -8.12 11.92 -17.29
CA TYR A 158 -8.94 11.40 -18.39
C TYR A 158 -8.21 11.55 -19.72
N SER A 159 -8.04 10.43 -20.42
CA SER A 159 -7.71 10.43 -21.83
C SER A 159 -8.93 10.86 -22.63
N LYS A 160 -8.80 11.95 -23.38
CA LYS A 160 -9.90 12.58 -24.10
C LYS A 160 -10.14 11.86 -25.43
N PHE A 161 -11.41 11.64 -25.74
CA PHE A 161 -11.87 11.15 -27.03
C PHE A 161 -13.11 11.91 -27.47
N TYR A 162 -13.45 11.80 -28.74
CA TYR A 162 -14.55 12.51 -29.35
C TYR A 162 -15.41 11.55 -30.16
N VAL A 163 -16.72 11.64 -30.01
CA VAL A 163 -17.66 10.76 -30.71
C VAL A 163 -18.53 11.59 -31.64
N GLU A 164 -18.69 11.13 -32.88
CA GLU A 164 -19.62 11.69 -33.85
C GLU A 164 -20.44 10.55 -34.47
N SER A 165 -21.72 10.79 -34.68
CA SER A 165 -22.61 9.80 -35.29
C SER A 165 -23.72 10.48 -36.08
N ASN A 166 -24.36 9.77 -37.00
CA ASN A 166 -25.52 10.29 -37.73
C ASN A 166 -26.86 10.07 -36.99
N PHE A 167 -26.83 9.64 -35.72
CA PHE A 167 -28.01 9.34 -34.90
C PHE A 167 -27.87 9.88 -33.46
N ARG A 168 -28.92 9.74 -32.64
CA ARG A 168 -28.83 10.03 -31.19
C ARG A 168 -28.32 8.79 -30.47
N PHE A 169 -27.25 8.92 -29.70
CA PHE A 169 -26.67 7.81 -28.95
C PHE A 169 -26.56 8.10 -27.45
N ALA A 170 -26.41 7.03 -26.68
CA ALA A 170 -25.95 7.05 -25.30
C ALA A 170 -24.91 5.94 -25.08
N VAL A 171 -23.96 6.17 -24.17
CA VAL A 171 -23.14 5.09 -23.62
C VAL A 171 -24.02 4.26 -22.69
N THR A 172 -24.05 2.94 -22.91
CA THR A 172 -24.94 2.00 -22.19
C THR A 172 -24.19 0.89 -21.46
N ASN A 173 -22.94 0.65 -21.83
CA ASN A 173 -22.03 -0.24 -21.13
C ASN A 173 -20.65 0.41 -21.02
N THR A 174 -20.04 0.28 -19.85
CA THR A 174 -18.66 0.71 -19.57
C THR A 174 -18.07 -0.32 -18.62
N PRO A 175 -16.86 -0.84 -18.87
CA PRO A 175 -16.32 -1.87 -18.01
C PRO A 175 -16.05 -1.36 -16.58
N GLU A 176 -16.09 -2.25 -15.60
CA GLU A 176 -16.05 -1.85 -14.19
C GLU A 176 -14.77 -1.11 -13.78
N TRP A 177 -13.64 -1.39 -14.45
CA TRP A 177 -12.36 -0.73 -14.22
C TRP A 177 -12.21 0.59 -14.97
N VAL A 178 -13.21 1.01 -15.77
CA VAL A 178 -13.18 2.27 -16.52
C VAL A 178 -14.10 3.28 -15.84
N GLU A 179 -13.55 4.47 -15.59
CA GLU A 179 -14.31 5.64 -15.19
C GLU A 179 -14.55 6.55 -16.41
N LEU A 180 -15.82 6.74 -16.75
CA LEU A 180 -16.24 7.68 -17.79
C LEU A 180 -16.39 9.08 -17.19
N GLU A 181 -15.77 10.07 -17.82
CA GLU A 181 -15.85 11.47 -17.39
C GLU A 181 -17.31 11.95 -17.36
N GLY A 182 -17.75 12.45 -16.21
CA GLY A 182 -19.14 12.85 -15.98
C GLY A 182 -20.13 11.69 -15.73
N GLY A 183 -19.67 10.44 -15.79
CA GLY A 183 -20.45 9.23 -15.48
C GLY A 183 -21.48 8.82 -16.54
N PHE A 184 -21.74 9.66 -17.54
CA PHE A 184 -22.62 9.35 -18.68
C PHE A 184 -22.19 10.15 -19.91
N MET A 185 -22.52 9.64 -21.10
CA MET A 185 -22.28 10.35 -22.36
C MET A 185 -23.46 10.15 -23.30
N VAL A 186 -23.95 11.25 -23.86
CA VAL A 186 -25.03 11.26 -24.85
C VAL A 186 -24.66 12.18 -26.00
N GLY A 187 -25.09 11.84 -27.21
CA GLY A 187 -24.86 12.67 -28.39
C GLY A 187 -26.07 12.83 -29.26
N VAL A 188 -26.00 13.83 -30.13
CA VAL A 188 -27.02 14.14 -31.13
C VAL A 188 -26.45 14.00 -32.53
N PRO A 189 -27.28 13.79 -33.55
CA PRO A 189 -26.82 13.55 -34.91
C PRO A 189 -25.91 14.67 -35.42
N ASN A 190 -24.81 14.27 -36.07
CA ASN A 190 -23.85 15.13 -36.78
C ASN A 190 -23.27 16.25 -35.90
N LYS A 191 -23.10 15.95 -34.60
CA LYS A 191 -22.38 16.82 -33.67
C LYS A 191 -21.39 15.99 -32.88
N GLN A 192 -20.15 16.45 -32.89
CA GLN A 192 -19.10 15.86 -32.08
C GLN A 192 -19.35 16.13 -30.59
N VAL A 193 -19.16 15.11 -29.76
CA VAL A 193 -19.25 15.19 -28.30
C VAL A 193 -17.92 14.72 -27.72
N ALA A 194 -17.34 15.51 -26.82
CA ALA A 194 -16.14 15.14 -26.09
C ALA A 194 -16.50 14.24 -24.89
N GLY A 195 -15.71 13.20 -24.68
CA GLY A 195 -15.72 12.36 -23.49
C GLY A 195 -14.30 12.16 -22.96
N GLY A 196 -14.20 11.46 -21.84
CA GLY A 196 -12.94 11.09 -21.23
C GLY A 196 -13.04 9.73 -20.55
N VAL A 197 -11.98 8.93 -20.62
CA VAL A 197 -11.87 7.66 -19.87
C VAL A 197 -10.63 7.65 -19.01
N MET A 198 -10.77 7.16 -17.79
CA MET A 198 -9.70 6.98 -16.83
C MET A 198 -9.80 5.59 -16.21
N PHE A 199 -8.66 5.04 -15.80
CA PHE A 199 -8.58 3.84 -15.01
C PHE A 199 -9.18 4.09 -13.62
N LYS A 200 -10.10 3.22 -13.21
CA LYS A 200 -10.73 3.24 -11.90
C LYS A 200 -9.97 2.32 -10.95
N GLU A 201 -9.25 2.91 -10.00
CA GLU A 201 -8.55 2.15 -8.97
C GLU A 201 -9.52 1.28 -8.12
N GLY A 202 -8.99 0.15 -7.62
CA GLY A 202 -9.71 -0.75 -6.71
C GLY A 202 -10.40 -1.93 -7.40
N VAL A 203 -10.58 -1.90 -8.73
CA VAL A 203 -11.14 -3.04 -9.50
C VAL A 203 -10.01 -3.90 -10.09
N LYS A 204 -9.07 -3.25 -10.78
CA LYS A 204 -7.83 -3.86 -11.30
C LYS A 204 -6.61 -3.13 -10.70
N ASN A 205 -5.41 -3.67 -10.92
CA ASN A 205 -4.17 -3.04 -10.46
C ASN A 205 -3.58 -2.15 -11.56
N ALA A 206 -3.48 -0.84 -11.31
CA ALA A 206 -3.03 0.14 -12.28
C ALA A 206 -1.58 -0.05 -12.75
N LYS A 207 -0.77 -0.83 -12.03
CA LYS A 207 0.61 -1.12 -12.41
C LYS A 207 0.73 -1.93 -13.70
N TYR A 208 -0.33 -2.62 -14.11
CA TYR A 208 -0.30 -3.54 -15.25
C TYR A 208 -1.18 -3.04 -16.38
N ALA A 209 -0.74 -3.30 -17.60
CA ALA A 209 -1.54 -3.09 -18.78
C ALA A 209 -2.75 -4.02 -18.82
N ILE A 210 -3.83 -3.53 -19.43
CA ILE A 210 -5.03 -4.28 -19.79
C ILE A 210 -5.07 -4.27 -21.30
N ASP A 211 -4.84 -5.45 -21.89
CA ASP A 211 -4.78 -5.59 -23.33
C ASP A 211 -6.19 -5.58 -23.96
N LYS A 212 -6.28 -5.12 -25.21
CA LYS A 212 -7.54 -5.11 -25.98
C LYS A 212 -8.16 -6.50 -26.10
N SER A 213 -7.32 -7.54 -26.13
CA SER A 213 -7.74 -8.95 -26.16
C SER A 213 -8.37 -9.44 -24.88
N GLU A 214 -8.42 -8.65 -23.79
CA GLU A 214 -9.28 -8.97 -22.65
C GLU A 214 -10.78 -8.83 -23.01
N GLY A 215 -11.12 -8.29 -24.18
CA GLY A 215 -12.48 -8.30 -24.74
C GLY A 215 -13.40 -7.23 -24.15
N GLU A 216 -12.87 -6.30 -23.38
CA GLU A 216 -13.66 -5.26 -22.73
C GLU A 216 -13.87 -4.05 -23.64
N SER A 217 -15.08 -3.49 -23.64
CA SER A 217 -15.48 -2.43 -24.58
C SER A 217 -16.51 -1.47 -23.98
N ILE A 218 -16.57 -0.27 -24.57
CA ILE A 218 -17.63 0.71 -24.31
C ILE A 218 -18.69 0.57 -25.40
N THR A 219 -19.95 0.45 -25.00
CA THR A 219 -21.08 0.30 -25.94
C THR A 219 -21.84 1.61 -26.11
N PHE A 220 -21.92 2.07 -27.36
CA PHE A 220 -22.74 3.19 -27.79
C PHE A 220 -24.01 2.68 -28.45
N ALA A 221 -25.17 2.97 -27.88
CA ALA A 221 -26.46 2.50 -28.38
C ALA A 221 -27.32 3.65 -28.91
N SER A 222 -28.06 3.40 -29.99
CA SER A 222 -29.01 4.35 -30.55
C SER A 222 -30.27 4.45 -29.68
N GLN A 223 -30.84 5.66 -29.59
CA GLN A 223 -32.06 5.89 -28.80
C GLN A 223 -33.25 5.00 -29.22
N ASN A 224 -33.30 4.60 -30.49
CA ASN A 224 -34.37 3.77 -31.04
C ASN A 224 -34.06 2.26 -31.04
N GLY A 225 -32.91 1.84 -30.48
CA GLY A 225 -32.53 0.43 -30.37
C GLY A 225 -32.20 -0.25 -31.70
N LYS A 226 -31.88 0.51 -32.74
CA LYS A 226 -31.55 -0.01 -34.07
C LYS A 226 -30.05 -0.16 -34.34
N ALA A 227 -29.21 0.47 -33.53
CA ALA A 227 -27.76 0.38 -33.68
C ALA A 227 -27.08 0.33 -32.33
N GLU A 228 -26.04 -0.49 -32.27
CA GLU A 228 -25.08 -0.58 -31.18
C GLU A 228 -23.69 -0.71 -31.77
N VAL A 229 -22.74 -0.01 -31.17
CA VAL A 229 -21.33 -0.05 -31.58
C VAL A 229 -20.49 -0.24 -30.33
N THR A 230 -19.72 -1.33 -30.29
CA THR A 230 -18.72 -1.58 -29.24
C THR A 230 -17.35 -1.13 -29.72
N ILE A 231 -16.71 -0.30 -28.91
CA ILE A 231 -15.35 0.19 -29.13
C ILE A 231 -14.45 -0.42 -28.05
N PRO A 232 -13.38 -1.16 -28.42
CA PRO A 232 -12.47 -1.74 -27.43
C PRO A 232 -11.90 -0.65 -26.52
N VAL A 233 -11.73 -0.96 -25.25
CA VAL A 233 -11.05 -0.08 -24.30
C VAL A 233 -9.88 -0.81 -23.66
N TYR A 234 -8.75 -0.14 -23.57
CA TYR A 234 -7.50 -0.73 -23.09
C TYR A 234 -6.74 0.26 -22.22
N TYR A 235 -5.74 -0.25 -21.52
CA TYR A 235 -4.91 0.55 -20.62
C TYR A 235 -3.47 0.09 -20.74
N ASN A 236 -2.53 1.00 -20.97
CA ASN A 236 -1.11 0.64 -21.15
C ASN A 236 -0.37 0.42 -19.82
N GLY A 237 -1.05 0.54 -18.68
CA GLY A 237 -0.40 0.61 -17.36
C GLY A 237 -0.01 2.05 -17.00
N MET A 238 0.62 2.20 -15.85
CA MET A 238 1.30 3.45 -15.50
C MET A 238 2.36 3.80 -16.55
N ALA A 239 2.57 5.09 -16.82
CA ALA A 239 3.70 5.50 -17.66
C ALA A 239 5.03 5.01 -17.05
N SER A 240 6.03 4.75 -17.89
CA SER A 240 7.31 4.18 -17.44
C SER A 240 8.10 5.11 -16.50
N ASP A 241 7.79 6.39 -16.51
CA ASP A 241 8.33 7.44 -15.64
C ASP A 241 7.38 7.86 -14.51
N ASP A 242 6.17 7.28 -14.46
CA ASP A 242 5.22 7.56 -13.40
C ASP A 242 5.51 6.72 -12.15
N ILE A 243 5.39 7.38 -11.01
CA ILE A 243 5.51 6.80 -9.69
C ILE A 243 4.46 7.42 -8.76
N ASN A 244 3.95 6.62 -7.84
CA ASN A 244 3.21 7.10 -6.68
C ASN A 244 3.87 6.53 -5.42
N ILE A 245 4.29 7.41 -4.51
CA ILE A 245 4.95 7.06 -3.25
C ILE A 245 4.04 7.51 -2.12
N GLU A 246 3.61 6.57 -1.29
CA GLU A 246 2.98 6.88 -0.01
C GLU A 246 4.07 7.02 1.05
N HIS A 247 4.19 8.22 1.62
CA HIS A 247 5.17 8.48 2.67
C HIS A 247 4.62 8.07 4.04
N PRO A 248 5.48 7.63 4.97
CA PRO A 248 5.07 7.27 6.32
C PRO A 248 4.52 8.45 7.12
N THR A 249 4.75 9.69 6.66
CA THR A 249 4.29 10.91 7.32
C THR A 249 3.65 11.86 6.33
N LYS A 250 2.95 12.89 6.84
CA LYS A 250 2.20 13.85 6.01
C LYS A 250 3.08 14.69 5.07
N THR A 251 4.35 14.88 5.41
CA THR A 251 5.30 15.64 4.58
C THR A 251 6.37 14.70 4.02
N PRO A 252 6.61 14.70 2.70
CA PRO A 252 7.69 13.90 2.13
C PRO A 252 9.06 14.38 2.62
N TRP A 253 9.22 15.68 2.90
CA TRP A 253 10.49 16.34 3.25
C TRP A 253 10.91 16.22 4.72
N ALA A 254 10.41 15.19 5.42
CA ALA A 254 10.81 14.90 6.77
C ALA A 254 12.28 14.46 6.84
N VAL A 255 13.05 15.04 7.76
CA VAL A 255 14.41 14.56 8.07
C VAL A 255 14.30 13.50 9.16
N TRP A 256 14.96 12.36 8.96
CA TRP A 256 14.93 11.25 9.89
C TRP A 256 16.25 11.10 10.65
N THR A 257 16.16 10.72 11.92
CA THR A 257 17.31 10.23 12.69
C THR A 257 17.20 8.72 12.83
N VAL A 258 18.30 8.01 12.62
CA VAL A 258 18.35 6.54 12.75
C VAL A 258 19.40 6.13 13.78
N SER A 259 19.05 5.19 14.66
CA SER A 259 19.99 4.64 15.65
C SER A 259 21.18 3.93 15.00
N LEU A 260 22.28 3.82 15.75
CA LEU A 260 23.49 3.09 15.32
C LEU A 260 23.20 1.63 14.95
N ASP A 261 22.24 0.95 15.60
CA ASP A 261 21.87 -0.41 15.23
C ASP A 261 20.96 -0.49 13.99
N GLY A 262 20.52 0.65 13.46
CA GLY A 262 19.68 0.76 12.27
C GLY A 262 18.19 0.46 12.52
N LYS A 263 17.77 0.32 13.78
CA LYS A 263 16.43 -0.17 14.12
C LYS A 263 15.45 0.90 14.53
N LEU A 264 15.87 2.00 15.13
CA LEU A 264 14.96 3.05 15.58
C LEU A 264 15.05 4.22 14.61
N PHE A 265 13.92 4.55 13.97
CA PHE A 265 13.74 5.69 13.08
C PHE A 265 12.89 6.72 13.79
N THR A 266 13.41 7.93 13.96
CA THR A 266 12.71 9.06 14.58
C THR A 266 12.58 10.17 13.57
N GLN A 267 11.37 10.66 13.35
CA GLN A 267 11.16 11.86 12.54
C GLN A 267 11.61 13.09 13.33
N ASN A 268 12.55 13.87 12.79
CA ASN A 268 12.89 15.16 13.36
C ASN A 268 11.83 16.16 12.90
N SER A 269 11.05 16.72 13.83
CA SER A 269 10.09 17.77 13.49
C SER A 269 10.82 19.03 13.00
N SER A 270 10.68 19.38 11.73
CA SER A 270 10.92 20.74 11.25
C SER A 270 9.61 21.32 10.72
N ASN A 271 8.72 21.71 11.64
CA ASN A 271 7.60 22.56 11.27
C ASN A 271 7.99 24.04 11.41
N LEU A 272 7.83 24.77 10.33
CA LEU A 272 8.03 26.22 10.21
C LEU A 272 7.04 27.07 11.06
N THR A 273 6.20 26.46 11.90
CA THR A 273 5.03 27.12 12.53
C THR A 273 4.80 26.88 14.03
N GLY A 274 5.69 26.16 14.74
CA GLY A 274 5.68 26.16 16.22
C GLY A 274 4.46 25.52 16.92
N GLU A 275 3.71 24.64 16.26
CA GLU A 275 2.72 23.78 16.93
C GLU A 275 3.31 22.38 17.14
N SER A 276 3.08 21.81 18.33
CA SER A 276 3.53 20.50 18.79
C SER A 276 3.19 19.40 17.78
N SER A 277 4.21 18.85 17.11
CA SER A 277 4.06 17.65 16.27
C SER A 277 4.40 16.42 17.08
N ASN A 278 3.55 15.40 17.00
CA ASN A 278 3.87 14.07 17.52
C ASN A 278 5.09 13.53 16.78
N ASP A 279 6.17 13.21 17.49
CA ASP A 279 7.33 12.53 16.91
C ASP A 279 6.91 11.11 16.51
N PHE A 280 6.91 10.83 15.20
CA PHE A 280 6.63 9.48 14.72
C PHE A 280 7.90 8.64 14.82
N THR A 281 7.83 7.56 15.60
CA THR A 281 8.90 6.56 15.68
C THR A 281 8.51 5.27 14.96
N TYR A 282 9.42 4.74 14.16
CA TYR A 282 9.30 3.41 13.55
C TYR A 282 10.42 2.51 14.03
N HIS A 283 10.09 1.21 14.14
CA HIS A 283 11.04 0.17 14.54
C HIS A 283 11.34 -0.76 13.36
N ASP A 284 12.60 -1.15 13.23
CA ASP A 284 13.22 -2.01 12.23
C ASP A 284 13.21 -1.48 10.78
N TYR A 285 12.18 -0.76 10.34
CA TYR A 285 12.09 -0.21 8.98
C TYR A 285 11.10 0.95 8.86
N LEU A 286 11.25 1.73 7.78
CA LEU A 286 10.23 2.69 7.32
C LEU A 286 9.39 2.11 6.17
N PRO A 287 8.05 2.15 6.25
CA PRO A 287 7.18 1.69 5.17
C PRO A 287 7.07 2.74 4.06
N PHE A 288 7.27 2.30 2.82
CA PHE A 288 7.02 3.07 1.59
C PHE A 288 6.19 2.21 0.62
N PRO A 289 4.85 2.30 0.66
CA PRO A 289 4.04 1.80 -0.44
C PRO A 289 4.35 2.58 -1.71
N ILE A 290 4.82 1.89 -2.75
CA ILE A 290 5.21 2.45 -4.04
C ILE A 290 4.42 1.75 -5.16
N LYS A 291 3.85 2.56 -6.05
CA LYS A 291 3.28 2.09 -7.32
C LYS A 291 4.13 2.61 -8.47
N VAL A 292 4.65 1.67 -9.27
CA VAL A 292 5.29 1.92 -10.57
C VAL A 292 4.84 0.86 -11.56
N LEU A 293 5.03 1.12 -12.85
CA LEU A 293 4.81 0.13 -13.91
C LEU A 293 5.53 -1.20 -13.59
N ASN A 294 4.78 -2.31 -13.56
CA ASN A 294 5.28 -3.66 -13.30
C ASN A 294 6.08 -3.87 -12.00
N ASP A 295 5.97 -2.97 -11.00
CA ASP A 295 6.78 -3.00 -9.76
C ASP A 295 8.31 -2.84 -9.97
N ASP A 296 8.75 -2.37 -11.15
CA ASP A 296 10.16 -2.18 -11.50
C ASP A 296 10.76 -0.90 -10.89
N ILE A 297 11.25 -1.01 -9.65
CA ILE A 297 11.80 0.10 -8.86
C ILE A 297 13.32 -0.06 -8.69
N GLN A 298 14.05 1.04 -8.82
CA GLN A 298 15.48 1.15 -8.49
C GLN A 298 15.68 2.13 -7.32
N LEU A 299 16.33 1.66 -6.25
CA LEU A 299 16.78 2.53 -5.16
C LEU A 299 18.05 3.28 -5.57
N VAL A 300 18.07 4.58 -5.32
CA VAL A 300 19.25 5.44 -5.47
C VAL A 300 19.53 6.09 -4.12
N VAL A 301 20.79 6.06 -3.68
CA VAL A 301 21.20 6.58 -2.37
C VAL A 301 22.47 7.40 -2.55
N PHE A 302 22.46 8.61 -2.00
CA PHE A 302 23.64 9.45 -1.88
C PHE A 302 24.05 9.59 -0.42
N GLU A 303 25.33 9.40 -0.12
CA GLU A 303 25.93 9.85 1.14
C GLU A 303 26.19 11.36 1.06
N LYS A 304 25.86 12.07 2.14
CA LYS A 304 25.98 13.53 2.26
C LYS A 304 27.06 13.90 3.27
N ASP A 305 28.09 14.59 2.80
CA ASP A 305 29.16 15.14 3.64
C ASP A 305 29.38 16.65 3.37
N ASP A 306 30.34 17.26 4.06
CA ASP A 306 30.65 18.70 3.91
C ASP A 306 31.12 19.09 2.49
N LYS A 307 31.45 18.11 1.64
CA LYS A 307 31.89 18.30 0.25
C LYS A 307 30.77 18.09 -0.76
N GLY A 308 29.58 17.68 -0.32
CA GLY A 308 28.41 17.46 -1.19
C GLY A 308 27.83 16.04 -1.08
N LEU A 309 27.17 15.62 -2.16
CA LEU A 309 26.53 14.32 -2.35
C LEU A 309 27.43 13.40 -3.17
N LYS A 310 27.52 12.14 -2.75
CA LYS A 310 28.25 11.07 -3.47
C LYS A 310 27.42 9.80 -3.44
N GLU A 311 27.48 8.99 -4.49
CA GLU A 311 26.81 7.68 -4.50
C GLU A 311 27.22 6.82 -3.29
N ASP A 312 26.24 6.23 -2.60
CA ASP A 312 26.50 5.27 -1.53
C ASP A 312 26.96 3.92 -2.11
N GLN A 313 28.27 3.67 -2.03
CA GLN A 313 28.86 2.40 -2.47
C GLN A 313 28.79 1.30 -1.39
N THR A 314 28.31 1.62 -0.18
CA THR A 314 28.27 0.68 0.94
C THR A 314 26.98 -0.15 0.97
N GLY A 315 25.92 0.32 0.31
CA GLY A 315 24.59 -0.30 0.36
C GLY A 315 23.99 -0.25 1.77
N ALA A 316 24.30 0.83 2.51
CA ALA A 316 23.89 1.01 3.89
C ALA A 316 22.38 1.20 4.00
N VAL A 317 21.78 1.92 3.06
CA VAL A 317 20.34 2.06 2.95
C VAL A 317 19.82 1.06 1.92
N GLN A 318 18.82 0.27 2.30
CA GLN A 318 18.21 -0.74 1.45
C GLN A 318 16.71 -0.57 1.40
N LEU A 319 16.11 -0.90 0.26
CA LEU A 319 14.67 -0.87 0.05
C LEU A 319 14.25 -2.25 -0.44
N LYS A 320 13.49 -2.98 0.38
CA LYS A 320 13.07 -4.36 0.11
C LYS A 320 11.58 -4.52 0.30
N GLY A 321 10.93 -5.28 -0.57
CA GLY A 321 9.49 -5.51 -0.49
C GLY A 321 8.99 -6.31 -1.68
N GLU A 322 7.71 -6.63 -1.65
CA GLU A 322 7.01 -7.32 -2.74
C GLU A 322 5.76 -6.53 -3.12
N LYS A 323 5.42 -6.54 -4.42
CA LYS A 323 4.21 -5.92 -4.97
C LYS A 323 4.07 -4.42 -4.63
N GLY A 324 5.21 -3.74 -4.46
CA GLY A 324 5.30 -2.32 -4.11
C GLY A 324 5.13 -1.99 -2.63
N ASN A 325 4.96 -2.97 -1.74
CA ASN A 325 4.99 -2.71 -0.29
C ASN A 325 6.44 -2.66 0.20
N MET A 326 7.12 -1.55 -0.06
CA MET A 326 8.55 -1.44 0.18
C MET A 326 8.86 -1.07 1.63
N LYS A 327 9.96 -1.60 2.14
CA LYS A 327 10.48 -1.35 3.48
C LYS A 327 11.91 -0.84 3.37
N LEU A 328 12.15 0.35 3.90
CA LEU A 328 13.48 0.94 3.94
C LEU A 328 14.17 0.58 5.26
N THR A 329 15.37 0.03 5.17
CA THR A 329 16.20 -0.39 6.30
C THR A 329 17.58 0.25 6.21
N VAL A 330 18.23 0.48 7.35
CA VAL A 330 19.59 1.03 7.41
C VAL A 330 20.50 0.02 8.12
N ALA A 331 21.66 -0.27 7.53
CA ALA A 331 22.66 -1.15 8.12
C ALA A 331 23.24 -0.55 9.41
N PRO A 332 23.66 -1.38 10.37
CA PRO A 332 24.26 -0.88 11.61
C PRO A 332 25.57 -0.14 11.35
N LEU A 333 25.84 0.88 12.17
CA LEU A 333 27.06 1.67 12.20
C LEU A 333 27.72 1.51 13.58
N THR A 334 28.99 1.12 13.62
CA THR A 334 29.69 0.85 14.89
C THR A 334 29.82 2.10 15.79
N SER A 335 30.10 3.25 15.19
CA SER A 335 30.26 4.54 15.89
C SER A 335 30.28 5.70 14.90
N GLY A 336 29.96 6.92 15.36
CA GLY A 336 30.02 8.13 14.54
C GLY A 336 28.64 8.56 14.02
N SER A 337 28.65 9.33 12.93
CA SER A 337 27.44 9.76 12.21
C SER A 337 27.68 9.68 10.70
N ARG A 338 26.62 9.41 9.94
CA ARG A 338 26.58 9.49 8.48
C ARG A 338 25.19 9.93 8.01
N LYS A 339 25.13 10.65 6.90
CA LYS A 339 23.89 11.20 6.34
C LYS A 339 23.64 10.62 4.96
N PHE A 340 22.38 10.32 4.67
CA PHE A 340 21.96 9.81 3.38
C PHE A 340 20.74 10.55 2.85
N VAL A 341 20.66 10.64 1.53
CA VAL A 341 19.48 11.07 0.79
C VAL A 341 19.09 9.94 -0.14
N ALA A 342 17.85 9.44 -0.02
CA ALA A 342 17.39 8.26 -0.76
C ALA A 342 16.21 8.57 -1.67
N TYR A 343 16.20 7.96 -2.85
CA TYR A 343 15.19 8.08 -3.90
C TYR A 343 14.78 6.70 -4.42
N ALA A 344 13.52 6.54 -4.81
CA ALA A 344 13.02 5.39 -5.55
C ALA A 344 12.64 5.82 -6.97
N LEU A 345 13.41 5.38 -7.96
CA LEU A 345 13.16 5.68 -9.36
C LEU A 345 12.42 4.51 -10.01
N PRO A 346 11.47 4.75 -10.93
CA PRO A 346 11.11 3.76 -11.93
C PRO A 346 12.38 3.34 -12.68
N LYS A 347 12.51 2.03 -12.96
CA LYS A 347 13.71 1.48 -13.61
C LYS A 347 14.05 2.16 -14.94
N ALA A 348 13.03 2.51 -15.73
CA ALA A 348 13.22 3.21 -17.01
C ALA A 348 13.85 4.61 -16.84
N VAL A 349 13.51 5.33 -15.76
CA VAL A 349 14.11 6.63 -15.45
C VAL A 349 15.58 6.45 -15.07
N TYR A 350 15.87 5.47 -14.22
CA TYR A 350 17.25 5.14 -13.85
C TYR A 350 18.11 4.74 -15.06
N GLU A 351 17.58 3.90 -15.95
CA GLU A 351 18.28 3.46 -17.17
C GLU A 351 18.43 4.57 -18.22
N SER A 352 17.69 5.68 -18.10
CA SER A 352 17.82 6.85 -18.98
C SER A 352 18.96 7.80 -18.61
N LEU A 353 19.61 7.61 -17.45
CA LEU A 353 20.75 8.41 -17.02
C LEU A 353 21.99 8.07 -17.86
N GLU A 354 22.50 9.02 -18.63
CA GLU A 354 23.61 8.84 -19.56
C GLU A 354 24.97 8.81 -18.84
N ASN A 355 25.13 9.65 -17.81
CA ASN A 355 26.36 9.76 -17.00
C ASN A 355 26.18 9.15 -15.60
N GLY A 356 25.28 8.17 -15.45
CA GLY A 356 24.98 7.55 -14.17
C GLY A 356 24.33 8.53 -13.19
N LEU A 357 24.57 8.35 -11.89
CA LEU A 357 23.89 9.14 -10.85
C LEU A 357 24.30 10.62 -10.83
N ASP A 358 25.40 10.99 -11.46
CA ASP A 358 25.83 12.39 -11.62
C ASP A 358 24.78 13.21 -12.40
N ASP A 359 24.03 12.59 -13.30
CA ASP A 359 22.92 13.23 -14.02
C ASP A 359 21.75 13.62 -13.11
N MET A 360 21.71 13.14 -11.86
CA MET A 360 20.72 13.56 -10.88
C MET A 360 21.15 14.81 -10.11
N LEU A 361 22.44 15.14 -10.08
CA LEU A 361 23.00 16.16 -9.21
C LEU A 361 23.07 17.53 -9.88
N ASP A 362 23.09 18.58 -9.07
CA ASP A 362 23.39 19.94 -9.53
C ASP A 362 24.87 20.06 -9.95
N ASN A 363 25.22 21.15 -10.63
CA ASN A 363 26.58 21.34 -11.16
C ASN A 363 27.69 21.34 -10.07
N ASN A 364 27.34 21.59 -8.82
CA ASN A 364 28.28 21.58 -7.70
C ASN A 364 28.25 20.27 -6.89
N PHE A 365 27.43 19.29 -7.28
CA PHE A 365 27.27 18.01 -6.57
C PHE A 365 26.83 18.19 -5.11
N THR A 366 26.08 19.25 -4.81
CA THR A 366 25.62 19.60 -3.45
C THR A 366 24.18 19.19 -3.20
N GLU A 367 23.36 19.15 -4.24
CA GLU A 367 21.93 18.83 -4.16
C GLU A 367 21.50 17.96 -5.35
N VAL A 368 20.41 17.22 -5.18
CA VAL A 368 19.73 16.54 -6.28
C VAL A 368 18.83 17.57 -6.98
N LYS A 369 18.83 17.56 -8.32
CA LYS A 369 17.99 18.46 -9.12
C LYS A 369 16.51 18.24 -8.84
N THR A 370 15.74 19.33 -8.86
CA THR A 370 14.29 19.33 -8.58
C THR A 370 13.46 18.45 -9.52
N ASP A 371 13.99 18.13 -10.71
CA ASP A 371 13.36 17.19 -11.65
C ASP A 371 13.14 15.79 -11.03
N TYR A 372 13.89 15.46 -9.97
CA TYR A 372 13.81 14.18 -9.26
C TYR A 372 13.04 14.25 -7.94
N ASP A 373 12.49 15.40 -7.55
CA ASP A 373 11.76 15.58 -6.28
C ASP A 373 10.61 14.58 -6.13
N ARG A 374 9.94 14.22 -7.24
CA ARG A 374 8.83 13.24 -7.23
C ARG A 374 9.25 11.80 -6.88
N TYR A 375 10.56 11.50 -6.92
CA TYR A 375 11.13 10.19 -6.62
C TYR A 375 11.72 10.13 -5.20
N PHE A 376 11.67 11.24 -4.45
CA PHE A 376 12.27 11.33 -3.12
C PHE A 376 11.62 10.36 -2.14
N LEU A 377 12.43 9.69 -1.31
CA LEU A 377 11.93 8.89 -0.19
C LEU A 377 12.12 9.63 1.14
N LEU A 378 13.37 9.97 1.47
CA LEU A 378 13.75 10.65 2.70
C LEU A 378 15.20 11.15 2.67
N GLU A 379 15.49 12.12 3.55
CA GLU A 379 16.82 12.42 4.07
C GLU A 379 16.93 11.84 5.48
N LEU A 380 18.05 11.18 5.79
CA LEU A 380 18.28 10.59 7.11
C LEU A 380 19.70 10.83 7.62
N GLU A 381 19.85 10.97 8.93
CA GLU A 381 21.11 10.96 9.65
C GLU A 381 21.16 9.75 10.59
N GLN A 382 22.04 8.80 10.30
CA GLN A 382 22.33 7.72 11.23
C GLN A 382 23.44 8.15 12.17
N LYS A 383 23.15 8.22 13.46
CA LYS A 383 24.11 8.62 14.49
C LYS A 383 23.90 7.84 15.76
N GLU A 384 24.79 8.06 16.72
CA GLU A 384 24.45 7.72 18.10
C GLU A 384 23.16 8.44 18.43
N ASN A 385 22.08 7.66 18.50
CA ASN A 385 21.02 7.98 19.40
C ASN A 385 21.71 7.99 20.76
N LYS A 386 22.20 9.17 21.16
CA LYS A 386 21.78 9.64 22.46
C LYS A 386 20.30 9.36 22.41
N ALA A 387 19.84 8.37 23.18
CA ALA A 387 18.47 8.48 23.63
C ALA A 387 18.33 9.97 23.92
N GLU A 388 17.33 10.62 23.35
CA GLU A 388 16.77 11.70 24.11
C GLU A 388 16.56 11.06 25.47
N ALA A 389 17.49 11.34 26.39
CA ALA A 389 17.27 11.18 27.80
C ALA A 389 16.00 11.97 27.93
N GLY A 390 14.88 11.24 28.01
CA GLY A 390 13.58 11.74 27.58
C GLY A 390 13.48 13.17 28.04
N ASP A 391 13.27 14.10 27.11
CA ASP A 391 13.10 15.47 27.55
C ASP A 391 11.94 15.43 28.55
N GLU A 392 12.28 15.82 29.77
CA GLU A 392 11.61 15.54 31.05
C GLU A 392 12.01 14.27 31.81
N SER A 393 13.16 14.34 32.49
CA SER A 393 13.30 13.68 33.78
C SER A 393 13.92 14.65 34.78
N ALA A 394 13.04 15.41 35.43
CA ALA A 394 13.39 15.93 36.73
C ALA A 394 13.57 14.72 37.67
N ALA A 395 14.49 14.84 38.63
CA ALA A 395 14.76 13.78 39.59
C ALA A 395 13.45 13.33 40.28
N PRO A 396 13.33 12.04 40.66
CA PRO A 396 12.22 11.60 41.50
C PRO A 396 12.09 12.51 42.72
N ILE A 397 10.85 12.90 43.02
CA ILE A 397 10.55 13.69 44.21
C ILE A 397 10.26 12.71 45.33
N ILE A 398 11.01 12.82 46.43
CA ILE A 398 10.93 11.88 47.55
C ILE A 398 10.60 12.68 48.80
N LYS A 399 9.56 12.25 49.51
CA LYS A 399 9.16 12.85 50.77
C LYS A 399 9.23 11.85 51.91
N LEU A 400 9.86 12.26 53.00
CA LEU A 400 9.80 11.60 54.30
C LEU A 400 8.53 12.06 55.02
N MET A 401 7.75 11.10 55.53
CA MET A 401 6.48 11.35 56.22
C MET A 401 5.50 12.23 55.41
N ASN A 402 5.56 12.18 54.08
CA ASN A 402 4.74 12.97 53.14
C ASN A 402 4.97 14.49 53.11
N TYR A 403 5.91 15.06 53.87
CA TYR A 403 6.11 16.52 53.90
C TYR A 403 7.57 16.98 53.84
N LEU A 404 8.56 16.17 54.24
CA LEU A 404 9.96 16.60 54.26
C LEU A 404 10.69 16.08 53.02
N ASP A 405 11.24 16.99 52.21
CA ASP A 405 11.95 16.62 50.99
C ASP A 405 13.25 15.86 51.31
N VAL A 406 13.47 14.76 50.60
CA VAL A 406 14.70 13.98 50.63
C VAL A 406 15.51 14.30 49.38
N ALA A 407 16.78 14.65 49.56
CA ALA A 407 17.68 14.93 48.45
C ALA A 407 17.83 13.70 47.55
N CYS A 408 17.62 13.90 46.25
CA CYS A 408 17.71 12.87 45.22
C CYS A 408 18.62 13.38 44.09
N THR A 409 19.66 12.63 43.76
CA THR A 409 20.69 13.04 42.78
C THR A 409 20.95 11.94 41.77
N LYS A 410 21.23 12.31 40.52
CA LYS A 410 21.58 11.36 39.45
C LYS A 410 22.91 10.66 39.76
N ASP A 411 23.01 9.35 39.53
CA ASP A 411 24.24 8.55 39.67
C ASP A 411 25.22 8.82 38.52
N VAL A 412 25.87 9.98 38.59
CA VAL A 412 26.86 10.41 37.59
C VAL A 412 28.12 9.55 37.57
N ASN A 413 28.43 8.87 38.68
CA ASN A 413 29.63 8.03 38.82
C ASN A 413 29.39 6.59 38.36
N GLY A 414 28.14 6.24 38.04
CA GLY A 414 27.76 4.91 37.57
C GLY A 414 27.93 3.82 38.62
N MET A 415 27.85 4.16 39.91
CA MET A 415 27.97 3.21 41.02
C MET A 415 26.97 2.06 40.92
N TYR A 416 25.77 2.34 40.40
CA TYR A 416 24.65 1.40 40.33
C TYR A 416 24.37 0.86 38.92
N LYS A 417 25.17 1.23 37.91
CA LYS A 417 24.97 0.77 36.52
C LYS A 417 25.04 -0.74 36.38
N GLU A 418 26.02 -1.39 37.00
CA GLU A 418 26.17 -2.85 36.95
C GLU A 418 25.00 -3.56 37.64
N VAL A 419 24.51 -3.02 38.75
CA VAL A 419 23.36 -3.58 39.48
C VAL A 419 22.07 -3.39 38.69
N ALA A 420 21.83 -2.21 38.13
CA ALA A 420 20.64 -1.93 37.33
C ALA A 420 20.58 -2.78 36.06
N SER A 421 21.71 -2.93 35.35
CA SER A 421 21.79 -3.78 34.16
C SER A 421 21.61 -5.26 34.48
N SER A 422 22.25 -5.77 35.54
CA SER A 422 22.21 -7.20 35.86
C SER A 422 20.92 -7.66 36.53
N PHE A 423 20.31 -6.85 37.39
CA PHE A 423 19.13 -7.24 38.18
C PHE A 423 17.82 -6.63 37.68
N LEU A 424 17.87 -5.46 37.05
CA LEU A 424 16.67 -4.73 36.58
C LEU A 424 16.59 -4.70 35.06
N ASN A 425 17.55 -5.33 34.36
CA ASN A 425 17.67 -5.29 32.90
C ASN A 425 17.65 -3.85 32.34
N TYR A 426 18.21 -2.90 33.09
CA TYR A 426 18.23 -1.48 32.75
C TYR A 426 19.63 -1.00 32.38
N ASN A 427 19.81 -0.58 31.12
CA ASN A 427 21.08 -0.08 30.58
C ASN A 427 21.07 1.45 30.34
N GLY A 428 20.01 2.15 30.76
CA GLY A 428 19.92 3.60 30.63
C GLY A 428 20.72 4.34 31.71
N ASP A 429 20.72 5.67 31.62
CA ASP A 429 21.46 6.55 32.53
C ASP A 429 20.58 7.27 33.57
N GLU A 430 19.25 7.12 33.51
CA GLU A 430 18.29 7.68 34.47
C GLU A 430 18.25 6.86 35.78
N ILE A 431 19.39 6.83 36.46
CA ILE A 431 19.56 6.22 37.78
C ILE A 431 19.74 7.33 38.81
N TYR A 432 18.87 7.35 39.81
CA TYR A 432 18.88 8.35 40.87
C TYR A 432 19.15 7.70 42.22
N VAL A 433 19.80 8.44 43.12
CA VAL A 433 20.20 7.98 44.45
C VAL A 433 19.69 8.96 45.49
N ALA A 434 19.06 8.42 46.53
CA ALA A 434 18.63 9.14 47.72
C ALA A 434 19.06 8.38 48.97
N SER A 435 19.10 9.06 50.12
CA SER A 435 19.43 8.42 51.41
C SER A 435 18.37 8.73 52.45
N ALA A 436 17.92 7.72 53.19
CA ALA A 436 16.94 7.85 54.27
C ALA A 436 17.22 6.90 55.44
N GLU A 437 16.67 7.19 56.62
CA GLU A 437 16.80 6.32 57.79
C GLU A 437 15.93 5.06 57.63
N VAL A 438 16.47 3.91 58.00
CA VAL A 438 15.71 2.65 58.02
C VAL A 438 14.48 2.79 58.92
N GLY A 439 13.34 2.23 58.49
CA GLY A 439 12.05 2.36 59.16
C GLY A 439 11.28 3.64 58.80
N SER A 440 11.88 4.54 58.02
CA SER A 440 11.22 5.75 57.53
C SER A 440 10.09 5.42 56.54
N SER A 441 8.98 6.15 56.65
CA SER A 441 7.94 6.16 55.62
C SER A 441 8.32 7.14 54.51
N LEU A 442 8.50 6.61 53.31
CA LEU A 442 8.88 7.36 52.11
C LEU A 442 7.74 7.33 51.10
N THR A 443 7.54 8.46 50.43
CA THR A 443 6.63 8.59 49.30
C THR A 443 7.41 9.12 48.11
N VAL A 444 7.34 8.39 46.99
CA VAL A 444 8.13 8.63 45.79
C VAL A 444 7.21 8.98 44.63
N ASN A 445 7.40 10.16 44.05
CA ASN A 445 6.90 10.50 42.72
C ASN A 445 8.03 10.25 41.71
N PRO A 446 7.84 9.37 40.70
CA PRO A 446 8.89 9.07 39.72
C PRO A 446 9.24 10.26 38.81
N ASN A 447 8.36 11.26 38.73
CA ASN A 447 8.54 12.47 37.96
C ASN A 447 8.86 12.17 36.48
N ILE A 448 8.04 11.31 35.88
CA ILE A 448 8.11 10.92 34.47
C ILE A 448 6.94 11.62 33.76
N LYS A 449 7.25 12.39 32.72
CA LYS A 449 6.24 13.11 31.93
C LYS A 449 5.26 12.15 31.28
N ASP A 450 3.98 12.52 31.27
CA ASP A 450 2.89 11.81 30.59
C ASP A 450 2.79 10.32 30.99
N TRP A 451 3.31 9.96 32.17
CA TRP A 451 3.40 8.59 32.64
C TRP A 451 2.15 8.20 33.45
N ASP A 452 1.34 7.30 32.88
CA ASP A 452 0.13 6.78 33.51
C ASP A 452 0.22 5.25 33.73
N PRO A 453 0.51 4.79 34.96
CA PRO A 453 0.61 3.37 35.30
C PRO A 453 -0.71 2.61 35.15
N THR A 454 -1.87 3.29 35.08
CA THR A 454 -3.15 2.61 34.87
C THR A 454 -3.27 1.94 33.51
N THR A 455 -2.54 2.47 32.52
CA THR A 455 -2.48 1.89 31.16
C THR A 455 -1.59 0.65 31.07
N MET A 456 -0.84 0.34 32.14
CA MET A 456 0.24 -0.66 32.17
C MET A 456 0.06 -1.71 33.27
N MET A 457 -1.15 -1.87 33.82
CA MET A 457 -1.41 -2.80 34.92
C MET A 457 -1.10 -4.26 34.57
N GLU A 458 -1.25 -4.66 33.30
CA GLU A 458 -0.99 -6.03 32.83
C GLU A 458 0.49 -6.29 32.48
N THR A 459 1.21 -5.25 32.05
CA THR A 459 2.62 -5.35 31.58
C THR A 459 3.63 -5.00 32.67
N GLY A 460 3.18 -4.35 33.75
CA GLY A 460 4.02 -3.89 34.85
C GLY A 460 4.42 -2.42 34.70
N TYR A 461 4.23 -1.66 35.77
CA TYR A 461 4.57 -0.23 35.85
C TYR A 461 5.67 0.07 36.90
N LEU A 462 5.85 -0.82 37.88
CA LEU A 462 6.84 -0.66 38.93
C LEU A 462 7.28 -2.03 39.43
N TYR A 463 8.60 -2.20 39.50
CA TYR A 463 9.22 -3.32 40.18
C TYR A 463 10.17 -2.80 41.26
N MET A 464 10.04 -3.27 42.49
CA MET A 464 10.88 -2.83 43.59
C MET A 464 11.46 -4.02 44.35
N ILE A 465 12.76 -3.95 44.66
CA ILE A 465 13.51 -5.06 45.26
C ILE A 465 14.48 -4.54 46.32
N GLY A 466 14.58 -5.25 47.44
CA GLY A 466 15.59 -5.02 48.46
C GLY A 466 16.93 -5.65 48.11
N SER A 467 18.02 -5.19 48.75
CA SER A 467 19.35 -5.77 48.54
C SER A 467 19.47 -7.24 48.96
N ASP A 468 18.50 -7.75 49.74
CA ASP A 468 18.35 -9.16 50.09
C ASP A 468 17.68 -10.01 49.00
N GLY A 469 17.35 -9.41 47.85
CA GLY A 469 16.76 -10.07 46.70
C GLY A 469 15.25 -10.30 46.81
N LYS A 470 14.59 -9.73 47.82
CA LYS A 470 13.13 -9.85 47.99
C LYS A 470 12.40 -8.69 47.35
N GLU A 471 11.34 -9.02 46.63
CA GLU A 471 10.41 -8.05 46.09
C GLU A 471 9.69 -7.29 47.20
N ILE A 472 9.51 -5.99 46.99
CA ILE A 472 8.79 -5.07 47.89
C ILE A 472 7.67 -4.47 47.05
N VAL A 473 6.45 -4.50 47.58
CA VAL A 473 5.28 -3.91 46.89
C VAL A 473 4.94 -2.59 47.58
N PRO A 474 5.28 -1.43 46.99
CA PRO A 474 4.89 -0.14 47.53
C PRO A 474 3.40 0.15 47.27
N GLU A 475 2.79 0.95 48.13
CA GLU A 475 1.38 1.33 48.01
C GLU A 475 1.23 2.48 46.99
N PRO A 476 0.50 2.27 45.88
CA PRO A 476 0.25 3.31 44.90
C PRO A 476 -0.83 4.28 45.39
N ASN A 477 -0.62 5.58 45.22
CA ASN A 477 -1.55 6.66 45.56
C ASN A 477 -1.43 7.80 44.53
N MET A 478 -2.30 8.80 44.62
CA MET A 478 -2.20 10.05 43.88
C MET A 478 -1.98 11.23 44.85
N ASP A 479 -1.12 12.18 44.47
CA ASP A 479 -0.93 13.42 45.22
C ASP A 479 -2.01 14.48 44.91
N GLU A 480 -1.92 15.64 45.58
CA GLU A 480 -2.87 16.75 45.41
C GLU A 480 -2.93 17.34 43.99
N ASN A 481 -1.91 17.06 43.16
CA ASN A 481 -1.81 17.51 41.78
C ASN A 481 -2.12 16.39 40.77
N ASN A 482 -2.70 15.28 41.22
CA ASN A 482 -2.98 14.09 40.42
C ASN A 482 -1.75 13.39 39.84
N ASN A 483 -0.57 13.52 40.46
CA ASN A 483 0.58 12.71 40.08
C ASN A 483 0.59 11.39 40.84
N TRP A 484 1.07 10.34 40.18
CA TRP A 484 1.27 9.04 40.82
C TRP A 484 2.41 9.07 41.83
N VAL A 485 2.15 8.53 43.01
CA VAL A 485 3.13 8.39 44.08
C VAL A 485 3.10 6.98 44.68
N PHE A 486 4.25 6.53 45.16
CA PHE A 486 4.41 5.19 45.72
C PHE A 486 4.96 5.29 47.14
N SER A 487 4.19 4.80 48.10
CA SER A 487 4.52 4.88 49.52
C SER A 487 5.02 3.54 50.05
N PHE A 488 6.11 3.55 50.82
CA PHE A 488 6.63 2.36 51.47
C PHE A 488 7.40 2.70 52.74
N LEU A 489 7.61 1.69 53.60
CA LEU A 489 8.54 1.77 54.72
C LEU A 489 9.90 1.26 54.29
N LEU A 490 10.96 2.07 54.46
CA LEU A 490 12.32 1.67 54.11
C LEU A 490 12.74 0.48 55.00
N PRO A 491 12.97 -0.72 54.44
CA PRO A 491 13.28 -1.90 55.24
C PRO A 491 14.72 -1.88 55.76
N GLU A 492 15.00 -2.72 56.77
CA GLU A 492 16.37 -2.92 57.28
C GLU A 492 17.33 -3.51 56.23
N THR A 493 16.77 -4.05 55.14
CA THR A 493 17.49 -4.63 54.00
C THR A 493 17.87 -3.60 52.94
N ALA A 494 17.70 -2.29 53.21
CA ALA A 494 18.17 -1.24 52.32
C ALA A 494 19.70 -1.38 52.04
N PRO A 495 20.19 -1.05 50.82
CA PRO A 495 19.52 -0.26 49.79
C PRO A 495 18.38 -0.99 49.10
N VAL A 496 17.38 -0.22 48.68
CA VAL A 496 16.26 -0.70 47.85
C VAL A 496 16.34 -0.08 46.46
N PHE A 497 15.91 -0.84 45.45
CA PHE A 497 15.93 -0.45 44.06
C PHE A 497 14.50 -0.41 43.54
N MET A 498 14.06 0.74 43.03
CA MET A 498 12.76 0.94 42.39
C MET A 498 12.97 1.15 40.90
N ALA A 499 12.44 0.26 40.07
CA ALA A 499 12.47 0.32 38.62
C ALA A 499 11.08 0.71 38.10
N PHE A 500 10.97 1.95 37.61
CA PHE A 500 9.75 2.44 36.96
C PHE A 500 9.73 2.01 35.50
N GLN A 501 8.60 1.50 35.05
CA GLN A 501 8.44 0.86 33.75
C GLN A 501 7.43 1.61 32.89
N ASP A 502 7.69 1.65 31.60
CA ASP A 502 6.76 2.03 30.55
C ASP A 502 6.52 0.78 29.69
N ASN A 503 5.30 0.25 29.73
CA ASN A 503 4.90 -0.98 29.02
C ASN A 503 5.87 -2.16 29.26
N GLY A 504 6.27 -2.38 30.51
CA GLY A 504 7.18 -3.47 30.91
C GLY A 504 8.68 -3.22 30.64
N LYS A 505 9.05 -2.08 30.05
CA LYS A 505 10.45 -1.67 29.87
C LYS A 505 10.85 -0.66 30.95
N VAL A 506 11.94 -0.91 31.67
CA VAL A 506 12.44 0.03 32.69
C VAL A 506 12.91 1.33 32.01
N VAL A 507 12.37 2.46 32.47
CA VAL A 507 12.71 3.81 31.97
C VAL A 507 13.50 4.64 32.97
N LYS A 508 13.29 4.42 34.28
CA LYS A 508 13.96 5.15 35.36
C LYS A 508 14.19 4.25 36.57
N VAL A 509 15.33 4.40 37.24
CA VAL A 509 15.67 3.66 38.46
C VAL A 509 15.93 4.64 39.61
N LEU A 510 15.33 4.38 40.77
CA LEU A 510 15.67 5.04 42.04
C LEU A 510 16.31 4.04 43.00
N VAL A 511 17.44 4.42 43.58
CA VAL A 511 18.13 3.69 44.65
C VAL A 511 17.99 4.47 45.95
N VAL A 512 17.47 3.84 46.99
CA VAL A 512 17.39 4.47 48.33
C VAL A 512 18.32 3.76 49.29
N GLU A 513 19.38 4.46 49.69
CA GLU A 513 20.40 3.99 50.62
C GLU A 513 19.98 4.24 52.08
N PRO A 514 20.35 3.34 53.02
CA PRO A 514 20.22 3.64 54.43
C PRO A 514 21.28 4.67 54.87
N THR A 515 20.91 5.64 55.68
CA THR A 515 21.83 6.67 56.22
C THR A 515 22.92 6.12 57.16
N TYR A 516 22.88 4.84 57.55
CA TYR A 516 23.79 4.23 58.53
C TYR A 516 25.27 4.08 58.11
N ASN A 517 25.70 4.54 56.93
CA ASN A 517 27.05 4.23 56.44
C ASN A 517 27.81 5.34 55.73
N LYS A 518 28.01 6.49 56.39
CA LYS A 518 29.12 7.40 56.02
C LYS A 518 30.50 6.96 56.53
N SER A 519 30.67 5.76 57.10
CA SER A 519 31.97 5.39 57.71
C SER A 519 32.48 3.94 57.57
N LYS A 520 32.01 3.11 56.62
CA LYS A 520 32.70 1.84 56.33
C LYS A 520 32.97 1.66 54.84
N LYS A 521 34.27 1.59 54.52
CA LYS A 521 34.85 1.17 53.24
C LYS A 521 34.06 0.01 52.63
N HIS A 522 33.76 0.13 51.33
CA HIS A 522 33.24 -0.93 50.49
C HIS A 522 33.93 -2.27 50.82
N THR A 523 33.16 -3.20 51.36
CA THR A 523 33.53 -4.61 51.34
C THR A 523 32.79 -5.18 50.14
N SER A 524 33.55 -5.76 49.23
CA SER A 524 33.11 -6.36 47.98
C SER A 524 31.84 -7.20 48.12
N ILE A 525 30.87 -6.95 47.23
CA ILE A 525 29.72 -7.82 47.02
C ILE A 525 30.29 -9.18 46.57
N ARG A 526 30.15 -10.19 47.44
CA ARG A 526 30.44 -11.59 47.07
C ARG A 526 29.42 -12.02 46.02
N LYS A 527 29.94 -12.57 44.91
CA LYS A 527 29.20 -13.37 43.92
C LYS A 527 28.14 -14.23 44.61
N ILE A 528 26.87 -13.89 44.42
CA ILE A 528 25.76 -14.82 44.62
C ILE A 528 25.82 -15.77 43.42
N ARG A 529 26.10 -17.05 43.68
CA ARG A 529 26.06 -18.10 42.64
C ARG A 529 24.60 -18.38 42.28
N LYS A 530 24.40 -18.61 40.98
CA LYS A 530 23.15 -18.98 40.29
C LYS A 530 22.28 -19.97 41.04
#